data_AF-A0AAU9NF14-F1
#
_entry.id   AF-A0AAU9NF14-F1
#
_cell.length_a   1.000
_cell.length_b   1.000
_cell.length_c   1.000
_cell.angle_alpha   90.00
_cell.angle_beta   90.00
_cell.angle_gamma   90.00
#
_symmetry.space_group_name_H-M   'P 1'
#
loop_
_entity.id
_entity.type
_entity.pdbx_description
1 polymer ?
#
loop_
_entity_poly.entity_id
_entity_poly.type
_entity_poly.pdbx_seq_one_letter_code
_entity_poly.pdbx_strand_id
1 'polypeptide(L)'
;MVGLHLNLLSFQYIEDLEYTPKAEFEGYFKVTNVKNEEELIKSCFAYMAEVKPGIYVTYNGDFFDFPFMERRAAHLGLIIKTCEC
;
A
#
# COMPACT_ATOMS: atom_id res chain seq x y z
N MET A 1 0.95 4.43 16.91
CA MET A 1 1.73 3.37 16.23
C MET A 1 1.19 3.25 14.82
N VAL A 2 2.06 3.16 13.82
CA VAL A 2 1.63 2.85 12.45
C VAL A 2 1.27 1.36 12.44
N GLY A 3 -0.02 1.04 12.28
CA GLY A 3 -0.48 -0.35 12.19
C GLY A 3 -0.18 -0.95 10.81
N LEU A 4 -0.24 -2.28 10.68
CA LEU A 4 -0.11 -2.93 9.38
C LEU A 4 -1.42 -2.77 8.59
N HIS A 5 -1.33 -2.13 7.43
CA HIS A 5 -2.47 -1.89 6.55
C HIS A 5 -2.27 -2.58 5.20
N LEU A 6 -3.30 -3.30 4.75
CA LEU A 6 -3.35 -3.91 3.43
C LEU A 6 -4.49 -3.30 2.62
N ASN A 7 -4.15 -2.65 1.51
CA ASN A 7 -5.14 -2.25 0.52
C ASN A 7 -5.24 -3.37 -0.52
N LEU A 8 -6.45 -3.88 -0.76
CA LEU A 8 -6.67 -5.07 -1.58
C LEU A 8 -7.78 -4.84 -2.59
N LEU A 9 -7.50 -5.24 -3.84
CA LEU A 9 -8.48 -5.38 -4.90
C LEU A 9 -8.64 -6.88 -5.19
N SER A 10 -9.79 -7.43 -4.82
CA SER A 10 -10.11 -8.86 -4.96
C SER A 10 -11.55 -9.07 -5.41
N PHE A 11 -11.83 -10.23 -6.01
CA PHE A 11 -13.19 -10.60 -6.42
C PHE A 11 -14.13 -10.89 -5.24
N GLN A 12 -13.58 -11.07 -4.05
CA GLN A 12 -14.32 -11.33 -2.81
C GLN A 12 -13.85 -10.36 -1.75
N TYR A 13 -14.75 -10.06 -0.80
CA TYR A 13 -14.42 -9.27 0.37
C TYR A 13 -13.45 -10.05 1.26
N ILE A 14 -12.37 -9.41 1.68
CA ILE A 14 -11.36 -9.98 2.57
C ILE A 14 -11.50 -9.32 3.95
N GLU A 15 -11.63 -10.13 4.99
CA GLU A 15 -11.65 -9.67 6.38
C GLU A 15 -10.25 -9.33 6.90
N ASP A 16 -10.19 -8.59 8.01
CA ASP A 16 -8.94 -8.37 8.74
C ASP A 16 -8.32 -9.72 9.14
N LEU A 17 -6.98 -9.81 9.08
CA LEU A 17 -6.29 -11.10 9.24
C LEU A 17 -5.04 -10.97 10.10
N GLU A 18 -4.65 -12.10 10.69
CA GLU A 18 -3.42 -12.23 11.46
C GLU A 18 -2.45 -13.19 10.76
N TYR A 19 -1.20 -12.76 10.64
CA TYR A 19 -0.08 -13.60 10.24
C TYR A 19 1.12 -13.31 11.14
N THR A 20 1.26 -14.10 12.20
CA THR A 20 2.33 -13.99 13.21
C THR A 20 3.25 -15.21 13.09
N PRO A 21 4.24 -15.21 12.16
CA PRO A 21 5.08 -16.38 11.89
C PRO A 21 5.99 -16.76 13.07
N LYS A 22 6.31 -15.78 13.93
CA LYS A 22 6.95 -15.97 15.24
C LYS A 22 6.37 -14.97 16.22
N ALA A 23 6.47 -15.26 17.52
CA ALA A 23 5.94 -14.40 18.58
C ALA A 23 6.51 -12.97 18.55
N GLU A 24 7.77 -12.81 18.15
CA GLU A 24 8.41 -11.48 18.00
C GLU A 24 8.01 -10.71 16.74
N PHE A 25 7.23 -11.31 15.83
CA PHE A 25 6.79 -10.72 14.57
C PHE A 25 5.26 -10.70 14.48
N GLU A 26 4.63 -9.95 15.39
CA GLU A 26 3.17 -9.76 15.40
C GLU A 26 2.69 -9.11 14.10
N GLY A 27 1.72 -9.75 13.45
CA GLY A 27 1.23 -9.35 12.12
C GLY A 27 -0.28 -9.21 12.07
N TYR A 28 -0.83 -8.18 12.72
CA TYR A 28 -2.26 -7.84 12.66
C TYR A 28 -2.53 -6.87 11.50
N PHE A 29 -3.15 -7.36 10.43
CA PHE A 29 -3.40 -6.59 9.22
C PHE A 29 -4.85 -6.12 9.16
N LYS A 30 -5.02 -4.80 9.10
CA LYS A 30 -6.30 -4.19 8.75
C LYS A 30 -6.44 -4.13 7.24
N VAL A 31 -7.53 -4.69 6.72
CA VAL A 31 -7.79 -4.80 5.29
C VAL A 31 -8.72 -3.68 4.83
N THR A 32 -8.32 -2.98 3.77
CA THR A 32 -9.16 -2.02 3.05
C THR A 32 -9.49 -2.60 1.69
N ASN A 33 -10.74 -3.03 1.51
CA ASN A 33 -11.26 -3.53 0.24
C ASN A 33 -11.66 -2.36 -0.66
N VAL A 34 -11.13 -2.32 -1.88
CA VAL A 34 -11.42 -1.28 -2.87
C VAL A 34 -12.02 -1.87 -4.14
N LYS A 35 -12.74 -1.06 -4.93
CA LYS A 35 -13.55 -1.57 -6.06
C LYS A 35 -12.76 -1.71 -7.35
N ASN A 36 -11.69 -0.94 -7.51
CA ASN A 36 -10.90 -0.91 -8.72
C ASN A 36 -9.46 -0.44 -8.42
N GLU A 37 -8.62 -0.49 -9.45
CA GLU A 37 -7.21 -0.12 -9.33
C GLU A 37 -6.98 1.36 -9.05
N GLU A 38 -7.83 2.26 -9.56
CA GLU A 38 -7.72 3.69 -9.29
C GLU A 38 -7.94 4.00 -7.81
N GLU A 39 -8.96 3.39 -7.20
CA GLU A 39 -9.20 3.47 -5.75
C GLU A 39 -8.06 2.83 -4.94
N LEU A 40 -7.48 1.73 -5.43
CA LEU A 40 -6.33 1.08 -4.79
C LEU A 40 -5.12 2.01 -4.73
N ILE A 41 -4.76 2.63 -5.85
CA ILE A 41 -3.64 3.56 -5.93
C ILE A 41 -3.92 4.79 -5.06
N LYS A 42 -5.11 5.39 -5.17
CA LYS A 42 -5.49 6.56 -4.37
C LYS A 42 -5.46 6.29 -2.87
N SER A 43 -6.03 5.17 -2.42
CA SER A 43 -6.04 4.80 -1.00
C SER A 43 -4.62 4.56 -0.47
N CYS A 44 -3.76 3.90 -1.25
CA CYS A 44 -2.36 3.69 -0.90
C CYS A 44 -1.62 5.02 -0.66
N PHE A 45 -1.69 5.96 -1.60
CA PHE A 45 -1.04 7.28 -1.45
C PHE A 45 -1.68 8.17 -0.39
N ALA A 46 -3.01 8.10 -0.23
CA ALA A 46 -3.70 8.82 0.83
C ALA A 46 -3.23 8.36 2.22
N TYR A 47 -3.06 7.05 2.41
CA TYR A 47 -2.55 6.50 3.66
C TYR A 47 -1.11 6.94 3.94
N MET A 48 -0.23 6.91 2.93
CA MET A 48 1.14 7.42 3.06
C MET A 48 1.16 8.90 3.47
N ALA A 49 0.29 9.72 2.87
CA ALA A 49 0.17 11.15 3.16
C ALA A 49 -0.42 11.43 4.57
N GLU A 50 -1.28 10.53 5.07
CA GLU A 50 -1.85 10.59 6.41
C GLU A 50 -0.79 10.26 7.47
N VAL A 51 -0.09 9.14 7.32
CA VAL A 51 0.86 8.64 8.33
C VAL A 51 2.24 9.29 8.27
N LYS A 52 2.60 9.91 7.14
CA LYS A 52 3.84 10.68 6.91
C LYS A 52 5.08 9.97 7.46
N PRO A 53 5.40 8.76 6.98
CA PRO A 53 6.53 8.01 7.50
C PRO A 53 7.84 8.72 7.13
N GLY A 54 8.81 8.71 8.04
CA GLY A 54 10.15 9.24 7.77
C GLY A 54 11.04 8.30 6.96
N ILE A 55 10.68 7.02 6.87
CA ILE A 55 11.43 5.98 6.16
C ILE A 55 10.42 5.07 5.44
N TYR A 56 10.66 4.82 4.15
CA TYR A 56 9.97 3.79 3.37
C TYR A 56 10.93 2.62 3.15
N VAL A 57 10.49 1.41 3.42
CA VAL A 57 11.28 0.19 3.24
C VAL A 57 10.59 -0.71 2.23
N THR A 58 11.35 -1.19 1.25
CA THR A 58 10.89 -2.10 0.20
C THR A 58 11.95 -3.17 -0.05
N TYR A 59 11.58 -4.24 -0.75
CA TYR A 59 12.53 -5.24 -1.24
C TYR A 59 12.58 -5.13 -2.77
N ASN A 60 13.68 -4.57 -3.30
CA ASN A 60 13.85 -4.29 -4.73
C ASN A 60 12.89 -3.21 -5.31
N GLY A 61 12.44 -2.27 -4.47
CA GLY A 61 11.43 -1.29 -4.87
C GLY A 61 11.87 -0.26 -5.91
N ASP A 62 13.16 0.09 -5.95
CA ASP A 62 13.70 1.03 -6.94
C ASP A 62 13.60 0.49 -8.38
N PHE A 63 13.67 -0.83 -8.54
CA PHE A 63 13.59 -1.48 -9.84
C PHE A 63 12.18 -1.94 -10.20
N PHE A 64 11.32 -2.18 -9.21
CA PHE A 64 9.98 -2.73 -9.42
C PHE A 64 8.87 -1.87 -8.82
N ASP A 65 8.77 -1.79 -7.49
CA ASP A 65 7.59 -1.24 -6.80
C ASP A 65 7.26 0.19 -7.26
N PHE A 66 8.21 1.13 -7.13
CA PHE A 66 7.95 2.53 -7.48
C PHE A 66 7.75 2.73 -8.99
N PRO A 67 8.61 2.22 -9.89
CA PRO A 67 8.39 2.35 -11.33
C PRO A 67 7.10 1.68 -11.81
N PHE A 68 6.64 0.61 -11.16
CA PHE A 68 5.36 -0.02 -11.47
C PHE A 68 4.20 0.88 -11.07
N MET A 69 4.19 1.37 -9.82
CA MET A 69 3.13 2.24 -9.30
C MET A 69 3.00 3.53 -10.11
N GLU A 70 4.11 4.17 -10.46
CA GLU A 70 4.11 5.38 -11.29
C GLU A 70 3.50 5.15 -12.68
N ARG A 71 3.86 4.04 -13.34
CA ARG A 71 3.31 3.68 -14.66
C ARG A 71 1.82 3.37 -14.60
N ARG A 72 1.35 2.66 -13.56
CA ARG A 72 -0.09 2.35 -13.40
C ARG A 72 -0.90 3.62 -13.13
N ALA A 73 -0.39 4.50 -12.28
CA ALA A 73 -1.05 5.77 -12.01
C ALA A 73 -1.10 6.68 -13.24
N ALA A 74 0.00 6.77 -14.01
CA ALA A 74 0.03 7.51 -15.27
C ALA A 74 -1.00 6.96 -16.28
N HIS A 75 -1.14 5.64 -16.37
CA HIS A 75 -2.16 4.99 -17.21
C HIS A 75 -3.60 5.38 -16.82
N LEU A 76 -3.83 5.65 -15.54
CA LEU A 76 -5.12 6.11 -14.99
C LEU A 76 -5.26 7.64 -14.96
N GLY A 77 -4.30 8.39 -15.53
CA GLY A 77 -4.31 9.85 -15.54
C GLY A 77 -4.04 10.50 -14.17
N LEU A 78 -3.47 9.75 -13.22
CA LEU A 78 -3.11 10.25 -11.90
C LEU A 78 -1.69 10.80 -11.90
N ILE A 79 -1.50 11.96 -11.27
CA ILE A 79 -0.17 12.52 -11.00
C ILE A 79 0.20 12.17 -9.57
N ILE A 80 1.03 11.15 -9.40
CA ILE A 80 1.65 10.88 -8.11
C ILE A 80 2.85 11.82 -7.98
N LYS A 81 2.82 12.69 -6.98
CA LYS A 81 4.05 13.30 -6.49
C LYS A 81 4.68 12.30 -5.55
N THR A 82 5.51 11.42 -6.07
CA THR A 82 6.45 10.70 -5.21
C THR A 82 7.22 11.79 -4.49
N CYS A 83 7.13 11.83 -3.15
CA CYS A 83 7.99 12.71 -2.37
C CYS A 83 9.41 12.31 -2.76
N GLU A 84 10.09 13.15 -3.55
CA GLU A 84 11.52 13.04 -3.73
C GLU A 84 12.13 12.94 -2.33
N CYS A 85 12.76 11.80 -2.07
CA CYS A 85 13.52 11.55 -0.86
C CYS A 85 14.58 12.64 -0.66
#